data_AF-A0A941CLX7-F1
#
_entry.id   AF-A0A941CLX7-F1
#
_cell.length_a   1.000
_cell.length_b   1.000
_cell.length_c   1.000
_cell.angle_alpha   90.00
_cell.angle_beta   90.00
_cell.angle_gamma   90.00
#
_symmetry.space_group_name_H-M   'P 1'
#
loop_
_entity.id
_entity.type
_entity.pdbx_description
1 polymer ?
#
loop_
_entity_poly.entity_id
_entity_poly.type
_entity_poly.pdbx_seq_one_letter_code
_entity_poly.pdbx_strand_id
1 'polypeptide(L)'
;MTKLIASIIAWLGFQMAIAQNAEIKVAMVASNWNVSEEATFEKFDNRETLVLNGGRITVKDQKFANGTIEVDVYANTIRSFAGITFRRQNNDMEEVYMRMHKSNQVDAVQYTPIFNNESNWQLYREQQARVSFKETGWNSLRIEVNNQSAEVFVNDKKVMTIDQLRTAHNTGEIGLFALFPNRFSNFRFTPKEAVESTKKDSIAPVDPAIITKWEITESKPYKAEEIHYENFLKEEYITVATEATGLLPISKYIKKSSSGNFEQNGEDYIVASTTVHSDNDETKLFSFDYSDRIIVYLNGKAIFKGNNAFRAKGIQYMGHIDINTNKLYLPLKKGVNKIHCVVMDKANGWGLIAKLE
;
A
#
# COMPACT_ATOMS: atom_id res chain seq x y z
N MET A 1 -13.33 13.30 81.97
CA MET A 1 -12.69 12.44 80.95
C MET A 1 -13.51 12.52 79.69
N THR A 2 -12.86 13.00 78.64
CA THR A 2 -13.33 13.42 77.32
C THR A 2 -13.95 12.24 76.55
N LYS A 3 -15.11 12.43 75.90
CA LYS A 3 -15.59 11.49 74.86
C LYS A 3 -15.68 12.20 73.51
N LEU A 4 -15.00 11.56 72.58
CA LEU A 4 -14.57 12.02 71.28
C LEU A 4 -15.69 11.91 70.23
N ILE A 5 -15.65 12.85 69.30
CA ILE A 5 -16.44 12.96 68.06
C ILE A 5 -16.18 11.76 67.14
N ALA A 6 -17.21 11.28 66.44
CA ALA A 6 -17.04 10.47 65.24
C ALA A 6 -18.12 10.82 64.20
N SER A 7 -17.74 11.66 63.24
CA SER A 7 -18.49 11.91 62.00
C SER A 7 -18.04 10.88 60.97
N ILE A 8 -18.96 10.06 60.45
CA ILE A 8 -18.71 9.13 59.35
C ILE A 8 -19.09 9.84 58.05
N ILE A 9 -18.10 10.19 57.25
CA ILE A 9 -18.28 10.62 55.85
C ILE A 9 -18.01 9.39 54.98
N ALA A 10 -19.05 8.87 54.34
CA ALA A 10 -18.94 7.78 53.37
C ALA A 10 -18.54 8.36 52.01
N TRP A 11 -17.31 8.07 51.58
CA TRP A 11 -16.80 8.41 50.25
C TRP A 11 -17.15 7.28 49.29
N LEU A 12 -18.19 7.48 48.47
CA LEU A 12 -18.50 6.61 47.33
C LEU A 12 -17.61 7.01 46.15
N GLY A 13 -16.46 6.36 46.04
CA GLY A 13 -15.61 6.44 44.85
C GLY A 13 -16.25 5.67 43.69
N PHE A 14 -16.75 6.38 42.69
CA PHE A 14 -17.13 5.80 41.40
C PHE A 14 -15.86 5.40 40.66
N GLN A 15 -15.47 4.12 40.71
CA GLN A 15 -14.46 3.59 39.81
C GLN A 15 -15.11 3.37 38.44
N MET A 16 -14.83 4.26 37.48
CA MET A 16 -15.02 3.93 36.07
C MET A 16 -13.99 2.87 35.71
N ALA A 17 -14.41 1.61 35.67
CA ALA A 17 -13.67 0.57 35.00
C ALA A 17 -13.71 0.89 33.49
N ILE A 18 -12.62 1.44 32.95
CA ILE A 18 -12.42 1.47 31.51
C ILE A 18 -12.30 0.00 31.10
N ALA A 19 -13.33 -0.54 30.45
CA ALA A 19 -13.27 -1.86 29.85
C ALA A 19 -12.15 -1.84 28.80
N GLN A 20 -11.00 -2.41 29.14
CA GLN A 20 -9.99 -2.72 28.14
C GLN A 20 -10.61 -3.78 27.23
N ASN A 21 -10.71 -3.48 25.93
CA ASN A 21 -11.18 -4.44 24.95
C ASN A 21 -10.35 -5.73 25.05
N ALA A 22 -11.04 -6.86 25.02
CA ALA A 22 -10.41 -8.16 25.19
C ALA A 22 -9.50 -8.49 23.99
N GLU A 23 -8.32 -9.02 24.29
CA GLU A 23 -7.45 -9.62 23.29
C GLU A 23 -8.09 -10.89 22.72
N ILE A 24 -8.14 -10.99 21.40
CA ILE A 24 -8.64 -12.15 20.68
C ILE A 24 -7.45 -12.94 20.15
N LYS A 25 -7.21 -14.13 20.71
CA LYS A 25 -6.21 -15.08 20.23
C LYS A 25 -6.82 -16.01 19.20
N VAL A 26 -6.20 -16.11 18.02
CA VAL A 26 -6.66 -16.99 16.94
C VAL A 26 -5.77 -18.22 16.92
N ALA A 27 -6.34 -19.39 17.24
CA ALA A 27 -5.57 -20.63 17.18
C ALA A 27 -5.17 -20.96 15.72
N MET A 28 -3.94 -21.46 15.53
CA MET A 28 -3.41 -21.89 14.25
C MET A 28 -3.95 -23.28 13.88
N VAL A 29 -5.25 -23.36 13.61
CA VAL A 29 -5.95 -24.56 13.16
C VAL A 29 -6.90 -24.21 12.02
N ALA A 30 -7.05 -25.11 11.03
CA ALA A 30 -7.82 -24.85 9.81
C ALA A 30 -9.28 -24.37 10.04
N SER A 31 -9.89 -24.76 11.16
CA SER A 31 -11.26 -24.33 11.49
C SER A 31 -11.40 -22.80 11.61
N ASN A 32 -10.33 -22.08 11.97
CA ASN A 32 -10.36 -20.63 12.25
C ASN A 32 -9.98 -19.75 11.06
N TRP A 33 -9.57 -20.34 9.93
CA TRP A 33 -8.99 -19.59 8.80
C TRP A 33 -9.70 -19.92 7.48
N ASN A 34 -9.99 -18.91 6.68
CA ASN A 34 -10.32 -19.07 5.26
C ASN A 34 -9.02 -19.36 4.51
N VAL A 35 -8.74 -20.65 4.31
CA VAL A 35 -7.47 -21.15 3.79
C VAL A 35 -7.52 -21.40 2.28
N SER A 36 -6.39 -21.22 1.61
CA SER A 36 -6.10 -21.79 0.29
C SER A 36 -5.40 -23.15 0.45
N GLU A 37 -5.19 -23.87 -0.65
CA GLU A 37 -4.38 -25.10 -0.68
C GLU A 37 -2.91 -24.87 -0.29
N GLU A 38 -2.49 -23.61 -0.13
CA GLU A 38 -1.12 -23.21 0.20
C GLU A 38 -0.86 -23.14 1.71
N ALA A 39 -1.82 -23.53 2.57
CA ALA A 39 -1.68 -23.46 4.02
C ALA A 39 -1.66 -24.85 4.70
N THR A 40 -0.67 -25.06 5.59
CA THR A 40 -0.54 -26.26 6.43
C THR A 40 -0.52 -25.88 7.90
N PHE A 41 -1.11 -26.69 8.76
CA PHE A 41 -1.14 -26.50 10.22
C PHE A 41 -0.38 -27.60 10.91
N GLU A 42 0.60 -27.25 11.74
CA GLU A 42 1.45 -28.22 12.41
C GLU A 42 2.06 -27.67 13.70
N LYS A 43 2.53 -28.58 14.55
CA LYS A 43 3.33 -28.24 15.72
C LYS A 43 4.79 -28.06 15.33
N PHE A 44 5.38 -26.95 15.74
CA PHE A 44 6.79 -26.66 15.54
C PHE A 44 7.31 -25.79 16.69
N ASP A 45 8.50 -26.08 17.19
CA ASP A 45 9.11 -25.33 18.30
C ASP A 45 8.18 -25.22 19.54
N ASN A 46 7.47 -26.31 19.85
CA ASN A 46 6.46 -26.39 20.92
C ASN A 46 5.29 -25.39 20.79
N ARG A 47 5.02 -24.89 19.58
CA ARG A 47 3.89 -23.99 19.28
C ARG A 47 2.98 -24.60 18.22
N GLU A 48 1.71 -24.22 18.26
CA GLU A 48 0.81 -24.40 17.11
C GLU A 48 1.19 -23.38 16.03
N THR A 49 1.38 -23.85 14.81
CA THR A 49 1.89 -23.01 13.71
C THR A 49 1.10 -23.20 12.44
N LEU A 50 1.07 -22.13 11.64
CA LEU A 50 0.53 -22.10 10.29
C LEU A 50 1.69 -21.85 9.33
N VAL A 51 1.93 -22.77 8.40
CA VAL A 51 2.88 -22.58 7.29
C VAL A 51 2.08 -22.15 6.06
N LEU A 52 2.40 -20.99 5.51
CA LEU A 52 1.78 -20.48 4.29
C LEU A 52 2.82 -20.46 3.17
N ASN A 53 2.57 -21.21 2.10
CA ASN A 53 3.46 -21.36 0.95
C ASN A 53 3.38 -20.18 -0.03
N GLY A 54 2.30 -19.41 0.05
CA GLY A 54 2.06 -18.19 -0.71
C GLY A 54 0.63 -17.67 -0.52
N GLY A 55 0.37 -16.51 -1.09
CA GLY A 55 -0.97 -15.92 -1.11
C GLY A 55 -1.39 -15.26 0.19
N ARG A 56 -2.70 -15.12 0.36
CA ARG A 56 -3.33 -14.42 1.49
C ARG A 56 -4.46 -15.27 2.04
N ILE A 57 -4.55 -15.35 3.36
CA ILE A 57 -5.63 -16.04 4.08
C ILE A 57 -6.24 -15.09 5.10
N THR A 58 -7.52 -15.28 5.44
CA THR A 58 -8.21 -14.45 6.44
C THR A 58 -8.70 -15.27 7.61
N VAL A 59 -8.87 -14.62 8.76
CA VAL A 59 -9.50 -15.23 9.93
C VAL A 59 -11.01 -15.32 9.68
N LYS A 60 -11.63 -16.47 9.94
CA LYS A 60 -13.07 -16.67 9.73
C LYS A 60 -13.89 -15.79 10.65
N ASP A 61 -14.92 -15.17 10.09
CA ASP A 61 -15.94 -14.41 10.81
C ASP A 61 -15.37 -13.28 11.70
N GLN A 62 -14.18 -12.77 11.37
CA GLN A 62 -13.54 -11.66 12.08
C GLN A 62 -13.38 -10.44 11.18
N LYS A 63 -13.65 -9.28 11.76
CA LYS A 63 -13.38 -7.97 11.16
C LYS A 63 -12.52 -7.14 12.10
N PHE A 64 -11.69 -6.29 11.52
CA PHE A 64 -10.80 -5.39 12.24
C PHE A 64 -10.93 -3.96 11.69
N ALA A 65 -11.07 -3.00 12.60
CA ALA A 65 -11.11 -1.58 12.31
C ALA A 65 -9.87 -0.88 12.89
N ASN A 66 -9.82 -0.75 14.21
CA ASN A 66 -8.77 -0.08 14.96
C ASN A 66 -8.27 -0.99 16.10
N GLY A 67 -7.06 -0.74 16.58
CA GLY A 67 -6.44 -1.50 17.66
C GLY A 67 -5.09 -2.07 17.29
N THR A 68 -4.74 -3.20 17.90
CA THR A 68 -3.42 -3.82 17.75
C THR A 68 -3.58 -5.18 17.08
N ILE A 69 -2.76 -5.48 16.07
CA ILE A 69 -2.64 -6.80 15.42
C ILE A 69 -1.23 -7.31 15.64
N GLU A 70 -1.07 -8.58 16.03
CA GLU A 70 0.23 -9.17 16.33
C GLU A 70 0.34 -10.59 15.79
N VAL A 71 1.54 -10.93 15.30
CA VAL A 71 1.90 -12.29 14.90
C VAL A 71 3.39 -12.54 15.13
N ASP A 72 3.74 -13.76 15.49
CA ASP A 72 5.13 -14.23 15.49
C ASP A 72 5.44 -14.92 14.16
N VAL A 73 6.53 -14.55 13.51
CA VAL A 73 7.01 -15.15 12.27
C VAL A 73 8.38 -15.79 12.50
N TYR A 74 8.52 -17.05 12.10
CA TYR A 74 9.78 -17.76 12.29
C TYR A 74 10.86 -17.20 11.36
N ALA A 75 12.07 -17.01 11.88
CA ALA A 75 13.19 -16.47 11.14
C ALA A 75 13.46 -17.27 9.85
N ASN A 76 13.58 -16.58 8.73
CA ASN A 76 13.87 -17.19 7.44
C ASN A 76 14.84 -16.32 6.63
N THR A 77 16.07 -16.81 6.48
CA THR A 77 17.13 -16.16 5.70
C THR A 77 17.04 -16.49 4.21
N ILE A 78 16.25 -17.49 3.83
CA ILE A 78 15.90 -17.79 2.44
C ILE A 78 14.84 -16.78 1.97
N ARG A 79 14.87 -16.43 0.67
CA ARG A 79 13.93 -15.50 0.05
C ARG A 79 12.50 -15.86 0.40
N SER A 80 11.89 -15.01 1.21
CA SER A 80 10.54 -15.17 1.73
C SER A 80 9.99 -13.82 2.15
N PHE A 81 8.67 -13.72 2.14
CA PHE A 81 7.90 -12.55 2.48
C PHE A 81 6.80 -13.03 3.42
N ALA A 82 6.60 -12.36 4.55
CA ALA A 82 5.63 -12.77 5.55
C ALA A 82 5.06 -11.54 6.24
N GLY A 83 3.74 -11.45 6.33
CA GLY A 83 3.09 -10.23 6.79
C GLY A 83 1.66 -10.42 7.26
N ILE A 84 1.06 -9.29 7.63
CA ILE A 84 -0.33 -9.16 8.05
C ILE A 84 -1.08 -8.40 6.95
N THR A 85 -2.30 -8.86 6.67
CA THR A 85 -3.29 -8.10 5.89
C THR A 85 -4.42 -7.65 6.79
N PHE A 86 -4.95 -6.46 6.56
CA PHE A 86 -6.05 -5.93 7.38
C PHE A 86 -6.96 -5.00 6.58
N ARG A 87 -8.17 -4.81 7.11
CA ARG A 87 -9.24 -4.02 6.48
C ARG A 87 -9.58 -4.47 5.05
N ARG A 88 -9.43 -5.78 4.80
CA ARG A 88 -9.78 -6.35 3.50
C ARG A 88 -11.28 -6.23 3.27
N GLN A 89 -11.66 -5.64 2.14
CA GLN A 89 -12.99 -5.79 1.57
C GLN A 89 -12.84 -5.96 0.06
N ASN A 90 -13.65 -6.84 -0.51
CA ASN A 90 -13.53 -7.22 -1.93
C ASN A 90 -12.07 -7.65 -2.23
N ASN A 91 -11.40 -6.95 -3.13
CA ASN A 91 -10.01 -7.22 -3.53
C ASN A 91 -9.02 -6.15 -3.03
N ASP A 92 -9.46 -5.27 -2.13
CA ASP A 92 -8.63 -4.18 -1.60
C ASP A 92 -8.35 -4.41 -0.12
N MET A 93 -7.10 -4.17 0.29
CA MET A 93 -6.67 -4.34 1.68
C MET A 93 -5.37 -3.59 1.97
N GLU A 94 -5.05 -3.42 3.24
CA GLU A 94 -3.76 -2.95 3.70
C GLU A 94 -2.84 -4.13 3.98
N GLU A 95 -1.55 -4.01 3.65
CA GLU A 95 -0.57 -5.08 3.87
C GLU A 95 0.75 -4.50 4.43
N VAL A 96 1.25 -5.13 5.48
CA VAL A 96 2.60 -4.89 6.02
C VAL A 96 3.31 -6.21 6.11
N TYR A 97 4.53 -6.29 5.55
CA TYR A 97 5.26 -7.53 5.49
C TYR A 97 6.77 -7.36 5.72
N MET A 98 7.37 -8.43 6.21
CA MET A 98 8.79 -8.56 6.49
C MET A 98 9.46 -9.37 5.37
N ARG A 99 10.66 -8.93 4.99
CA ARG A 99 11.57 -9.60 4.06
C ARG A 99 12.80 -10.01 4.85
N MET A 100 12.69 -11.06 5.65
CA MET A 100 13.75 -11.43 6.62
C MET A 100 15.11 -11.74 5.95
N HIS A 101 15.09 -12.32 4.75
CA HIS A 101 16.27 -12.49 3.87
C HIS A 101 16.95 -11.18 3.43
N LYS A 102 16.32 -10.02 3.67
CA LYS A 102 16.83 -8.66 3.43
C LYS A 102 17.13 -7.93 4.74
N SER A 103 17.39 -8.66 5.83
CA SER A 103 17.81 -8.09 7.11
C SER A 103 18.89 -7.01 6.91
N ASN A 104 18.73 -5.89 7.60
CA ASN A 104 19.56 -4.68 7.52
C ASN A 104 19.56 -3.94 6.17
N GLN A 105 18.68 -4.27 5.21
CA GLN A 105 18.45 -3.47 4.00
C GLN A 105 17.33 -2.45 4.22
N VAL A 106 17.32 -1.36 3.45
CA VAL A 106 16.34 -0.26 3.60
C VAL A 106 14.89 -0.70 3.35
N ASP A 107 14.73 -1.81 2.66
CA ASP A 107 13.48 -2.39 2.17
C ASP A 107 13.10 -3.67 2.94
N ALA A 108 13.66 -3.87 4.15
CA ALA A 108 13.49 -5.06 4.98
C ALA A 108 12.06 -5.26 5.52
N VAL A 109 11.34 -4.17 5.78
CA VAL A 109 9.90 -4.15 6.09
C VAL A 109 9.24 -3.15 5.16
N GLN A 110 8.08 -3.50 4.62
CA GLN A 110 7.33 -2.64 3.71
C GLN A 110 5.85 -2.60 4.08
N TYR A 111 5.25 -1.43 3.89
CA TYR A 111 3.80 -1.27 3.79
C TYR A 111 3.41 -1.07 2.33
N THR A 112 2.28 -1.63 1.94
CA THR A 112 1.72 -1.43 0.61
C THR A 112 0.20 -1.60 0.65
N PRO A 113 -0.57 -0.72 0.01
CA PRO A 113 -1.96 -1.01 -0.27
C PRO A 113 -2.06 -2.03 -1.39
N ILE A 114 -3.04 -2.91 -1.23
CA ILE A 114 -3.47 -3.82 -2.27
C ILE A 114 -4.74 -3.23 -2.88
N PHE A 115 -4.75 -3.03 -4.19
CA PHE A 115 -5.93 -2.62 -4.93
C PHE A 115 -6.20 -3.65 -6.01
N ASN A 116 -7.44 -4.15 -6.10
CA ASN A 116 -7.81 -5.16 -7.08
C ASN A 116 -6.90 -6.42 -7.05
N ASN A 117 -6.50 -6.86 -5.85
CA ASN A 117 -5.53 -7.93 -5.58
C ASN A 117 -4.08 -7.66 -6.04
N GLU A 118 -3.78 -6.46 -6.51
CA GLU A 118 -2.45 -6.06 -6.96
C GLU A 118 -1.70 -5.32 -5.85
N SER A 119 -0.45 -5.71 -5.60
CA SER A 119 0.44 -5.00 -4.68
C SER A 119 1.03 -3.75 -5.33
N ASN A 120 1.13 -2.65 -4.58
CA ASN A 120 1.55 -1.34 -5.10
C ASN A 120 2.85 -0.81 -4.49
N TRP A 121 3.74 -1.68 -4.02
CA TRP A 121 4.89 -1.27 -3.21
C TRP A 121 5.88 -0.35 -3.95
N GLN A 122 5.93 -0.39 -5.28
CA GLN A 122 6.78 0.52 -6.07
C GLN A 122 6.37 1.99 -5.93
N LEU A 123 5.09 2.25 -5.65
CA LEU A 123 4.53 3.60 -5.56
C LEU A 123 4.79 4.26 -4.20
N TYR A 124 5.11 3.48 -3.17
CA TYR A 124 5.23 3.94 -1.77
C TYR A 124 6.63 3.69 -1.21
N ARG A 125 7.65 4.22 -1.89
CA ARG A 125 9.06 4.09 -1.49
C ARG A 125 9.32 4.60 -0.06
N GLU A 126 8.59 5.63 0.35
CA GLU A 126 8.68 6.22 1.68
C GLU A 126 8.17 5.29 2.79
N GLN A 127 7.39 4.27 2.45
CA GLN A 127 6.81 3.32 3.38
C GLN A 127 7.63 2.02 3.48
N GLN A 128 8.94 2.18 3.66
CA GLN A 128 9.90 1.10 3.80
C GLN A 128 10.81 1.36 5.01
N ALA A 129 11.21 0.29 5.71
CA ALA A 129 12.03 0.40 6.90
C ALA A 129 13.22 -0.56 6.90
N ARG A 130 14.36 -0.04 7.35
CA ARG A 130 15.56 -0.82 7.65
C ARG A 130 15.41 -1.51 9.01
N VAL A 131 15.36 -2.83 8.99
CA VAL A 131 15.17 -3.64 10.20
C VAL A 131 16.20 -4.77 10.26
N SER A 132 16.75 -5.00 11.45
CA SER A 132 17.54 -6.19 11.74
C SER A 132 16.62 -7.26 12.33
N PHE A 133 16.59 -8.42 11.70
CA PHE A 133 15.82 -9.57 12.19
C PHE A 133 16.71 -10.56 12.93
N LYS A 134 16.11 -11.33 13.84
CA LYS A 134 16.74 -12.53 14.38
C LYS A 134 16.92 -13.54 13.23
N GLU A 135 18.09 -14.17 13.17
CA GLU A 135 18.40 -15.21 12.17
C GLU A 135 17.84 -16.58 12.55
N THR A 136 17.52 -16.79 13.83
CA THR A 136 16.90 -18.00 14.38
C THR A 136 15.79 -17.63 15.36
N GLY A 137 14.84 -18.55 15.56
CA GLY A 137 13.70 -18.32 16.45
C GLY A 137 12.66 -17.37 15.85
N TRP A 138 11.87 -16.73 16.71
CA TRP A 138 10.69 -15.95 16.32
C TRP A 138 10.95 -14.44 16.30
N ASN A 139 10.58 -13.80 15.19
CA ASN A 139 10.45 -12.34 15.09
C ASN A 139 8.99 -11.94 15.29
N SER A 140 8.70 -10.96 16.14
CA SER A 140 7.33 -10.45 16.29
C SER A 140 7.06 -9.31 15.31
N LEU A 141 5.88 -9.33 14.68
CA LEU A 141 5.34 -8.22 13.90
C LEU A 141 4.08 -7.73 14.60
N ARG A 142 4.04 -6.44 14.95
CA ARG A 142 2.88 -5.77 15.55
C ARG A 142 2.52 -4.53 14.75
N ILE A 143 1.24 -4.35 14.47
CA ILE A 143 0.68 -3.18 13.80
C ILE A 143 -0.36 -2.56 14.72
N GLU A 144 -0.21 -1.28 15.03
CA GLU A 144 -1.18 -0.51 15.78
C GLU A 144 -1.89 0.44 14.83
N VAL A 145 -3.21 0.26 14.66
CA VAL A 145 -4.02 1.00 13.71
C VAL A 145 -4.95 1.95 14.46
N ASN A 146 -4.94 3.22 14.07
CA ASN A 146 -5.83 4.25 14.58
C ASN A 146 -6.35 5.11 13.43
N ASN A 147 -7.64 4.95 13.11
CA ASN A 147 -8.29 5.54 11.94
C ASN A 147 -7.47 5.28 10.66
N GLN A 148 -6.93 6.32 10.05
CA GLN A 148 -6.17 6.24 8.81
C GLN A 148 -4.67 6.16 9.06
N SER A 149 -4.23 6.05 10.32
CA SER A 149 -2.82 5.94 10.65
C SER A 149 -2.47 4.56 11.19
N ALA A 150 -1.22 4.14 11.03
CA ALA A 150 -0.71 2.95 11.67
C ALA A 150 0.76 3.11 12.12
N GLU A 151 1.12 2.45 13.21
CA GLU A 151 2.50 2.28 13.64
C GLU A 151 2.90 0.80 13.53
N VAL A 152 4.07 0.53 12.94
CA VAL A 152 4.57 -0.83 12.76
C VAL A 152 5.74 -1.06 13.70
N PHE A 153 5.71 -2.19 14.39
CA PHE A 153 6.73 -2.63 15.32
C PHE A 153 7.25 -4.01 14.91
N VAL A 154 8.58 -4.17 14.99
CA VAL A 154 9.23 -5.47 14.85
C VAL A 154 10.10 -5.73 16.07
N ASN A 155 9.93 -6.88 16.71
CA ASN A 155 10.64 -7.20 17.97
C ASN A 155 10.52 -6.07 19.00
N ASP A 156 9.30 -5.58 19.19
CA ASP A 156 8.91 -4.49 20.10
C ASP A 156 9.52 -3.11 19.83
N LYS A 157 10.28 -2.96 18.75
CA LYS A 157 10.80 -1.67 18.30
C LYS A 157 9.91 -1.09 17.21
N LYS A 158 9.50 0.18 17.35
CA LYS A 158 8.83 0.91 16.26
C LYS A 158 9.78 1.08 15.08
N VAL A 159 9.34 0.68 13.89
CA VAL A 159 10.15 0.72 12.66
C VAL A 159 9.54 1.58 11.55
N MET A 160 8.23 1.81 11.57
CA MET A 160 7.53 2.60 10.54
C MET A 160 6.33 3.33 11.14
N THR A 161 6.03 4.50 10.60
CA THR A 161 4.78 5.23 10.84
C THR A 161 4.13 5.47 9.48
N ILE A 162 2.89 5.02 9.35
CA ILE A 162 2.05 5.19 8.16
C ILE A 162 1.03 6.26 8.53
N ASP A 163 1.22 7.48 8.05
CA ASP A 163 0.33 8.60 8.41
C ASP A 163 -1.06 8.46 7.76
N GLN A 164 -1.14 7.81 6.61
CA GLN A 164 -2.36 7.63 5.82
C GLN A 164 -2.41 6.23 5.21
N LEU A 165 -3.33 5.39 5.66
CA LEU A 165 -3.74 4.14 5.01
C LEU A 165 -4.49 4.49 3.72
N ARG A 166 -4.19 3.78 2.64
CA ARG A 166 -4.57 4.21 1.28
C ARG A 166 -5.88 3.60 0.78
N THR A 167 -6.34 2.51 1.37
CA THR A 167 -7.68 1.98 1.09
C THR A 167 -8.73 2.89 1.74
N ALA A 168 -9.92 2.96 1.13
CA ALA A 168 -11.04 3.73 1.68
C ALA A 168 -11.72 3.01 2.88
N HIS A 169 -11.21 1.86 3.30
CA HIS A 169 -11.85 1.00 4.27
C HIS A 169 -11.45 1.39 5.70
N ASN A 170 -12.45 1.56 6.55
CA ASN A 170 -12.26 1.77 7.99
C ASN A 170 -12.33 0.47 8.80
N THR A 171 -12.82 -0.61 8.17
CA THR A 171 -12.96 -1.94 8.76
C THR A 171 -12.85 -2.99 7.66
N GLY A 172 -12.56 -4.24 7.99
CA GLY A 172 -12.61 -5.34 7.01
C GLY A 172 -12.02 -6.62 7.56
N GLU A 173 -11.88 -7.64 6.73
CA GLU A 173 -11.25 -8.89 7.14
C GLU A 173 -9.78 -8.66 7.51
N ILE A 174 -9.27 -9.54 8.36
CA ILE A 174 -7.90 -9.54 8.87
C ILE A 174 -7.25 -10.89 8.59
N GLY A 175 -5.96 -10.90 8.32
CA GLY A 175 -5.31 -12.09 7.79
C GLY A 175 -3.80 -12.05 7.77
N LEU A 176 -3.26 -13.04 7.05
CA LEU A 176 -1.83 -13.24 6.84
C LEU A 176 -1.52 -13.25 5.35
N PHE A 177 -0.31 -12.81 5.03
CA PHE A 177 0.26 -12.84 3.69
C PHE A 177 1.59 -13.58 3.71
N ALA A 178 1.84 -14.39 2.68
CA ALA A 178 3.17 -14.87 2.36
C ALA A 178 3.43 -14.82 0.84
N LEU A 179 4.70 -14.64 0.48
CA LEU A 179 5.23 -14.98 -0.83
C LEU A 179 6.47 -15.83 -0.62
N PHE A 180 6.44 -17.05 -1.16
CA PHE A 180 7.29 -18.18 -0.76
C PHE A 180 6.98 -18.66 0.69
N PRO A 181 7.31 -19.92 1.01
CA PRO A 181 6.98 -20.51 2.31
C PRO A 181 7.51 -19.73 3.51
N ASN A 182 6.61 -19.46 4.46
CA ASN A 182 6.97 -18.95 5.79
C ASN A 182 6.02 -19.47 6.88
N ARG A 183 6.43 -19.35 8.14
CA ARG A 183 5.74 -19.95 9.29
C ARG A 183 5.32 -18.88 10.30
N PHE A 184 4.07 -18.96 10.71
CA PHE A 184 3.42 -18.05 11.63
C PHE A 184 2.99 -18.78 12.91
N SER A 185 2.97 -18.06 14.02
CA SER A 185 2.37 -18.51 15.28
C SER A 185 1.82 -17.32 16.06
N ASN A 186 1.05 -17.60 17.12
CA ASN A 186 0.64 -16.61 18.11
C ASN A 186 -0.08 -15.37 17.50
N PHE A 187 -0.93 -15.60 16.49
CA PHE A 187 -1.73 -14.54 15.88
C PHE A 187 -2.82 -14.09 16.83
N ARG A 188 -2.89 -12.78 17.06
CA ARG A 188 -3.88 -12.16 17.93
C ARG A 188 -4.17 -10.74 17.50
N PHE A 189 -5.31 -10.24 17.92
CA PHE A 189 -5.63 -8.83 17.76
C PHE A 189 -6.47 -8.33 18.93
N THR A 190 -6.30 -7.06 19.26
CA THR A 190 -7.04 -6.37 20.32
C THR A 190 -7.71 -5.15 19.71
N PRO A 191 -9.03 -5.19 19.44
CA PRO A 191 -9.77 -4.03 18.95
C PRO A 191 -9.65 -2.86 19.92
N LYS A 192 -9.59 -1.62 19.44
CA LYS A 192 -9.62 -0.41 20.29
C LYS A 192 -10.53 0.62 19.65
N GLU A 193 -11.19 1.42 20.46
CA GLU A 193 -11.81 2.64 19.96
C GLU A 193 -10.73 3.56 19.39
N ALA A 194 -11.08 4.27 18.31
CA ALA A 194 -10.15 5.23 17.74
C ALA A 194 -9.95 6.39 18.73
N VAL A 195 -8.71 6.82 18.87
CA VAL A 195 -8.37 8.01 19.64
C VAL A 195 -8.23 9.16 18.65
N GLU A 196 -8.89 10.29 18.95
CA GLU A 196 -8.68 11.50 18.17
C GLU A 196 -7.20 11.90 18.21
N SER A 197 -6.58 11.97 17.03
CA SER A 197 -5.21 12.45 16.91
C SER A 197 -5.20 13.96 17.11
N THR A 198 -4.39 14.45 18.05
CA THR A 198 -4.13 15.89 18.21
C THR A 198 -3.16 16.43 17.17
N LYS A 199 -2.55 15.57 16.33
CA LYS A 199 -1.79 16.03 15.17
C LYS A 199 -2.78 16.54 14.14
N LYS A 200 -2.89 17.87 14.02
CA LYS A 200 -3.39 18.46 12.76
C LYS A 200 -2.55 17.87 11.64
N ASP A 201 -3.19 17.30 10.63
CA ASP A 201 -2.53 16.98 9.38
C ASP A 201 -1.77 18.23 8.95
N SER A 202 -0.44 18.18 9.03
CA SER A 202 0.36 19.16 8.32
C SER A 202 0.16 18.79 6.85
N ILE A 203 -0.91 19.30 6.26
CA ILE A 203 -1.09 19.32 4.82
C ILE A 203 0.08 20.16 4.34
N ALA A 204 1.18 19.50 3.98
CA ALA A 204 2.27 20.16 3.29
C ALA A 204 1.64 20.90 2.12
N PRO A 205 1.97 22.19 1.89
CA PRO A 205 1.40 22.94 0.79
C PRO A 205 1.57 22.12 -0.48
N VAL A 206 0.45 21.71 -1.09
CA VAL A 206 0.50 20.98 -2.35
C VAL A 206 1.07 21.96 -3.36
N ASP A 207 2.22 21.64 -3.92
CA ASP A 207 2.83 22.41 -5.02
C ASP A 207 1.74 22.65 -6.08
N PRO A 208 1.34 23.91 -6.34
CA PRO A 208 0.21 24.20 -7.22
C PRO A 208 0.47 23.77 -8.67
N ALA A 209 1.73 23.48 -9.02
CA ALA A 209 2.08 22.90 -10.32
C ALA A 209 1.66 21.43 -10.45
N ILE A 210 1.42 20.71 -9.34
CA ILE A 210 1.03 19.29 -9.34
C ILE A 210 -0.30 19.10 -10.05
N ILE A 211 -0.33 18.14 -10.96
CA ILE A 211 -1.54 17.74 -11.67
C ILE A 211 -2.34 16.83 -10.74
N THR A 212 -3.37 17.39 -10.11
CA THR A 212 -4.17 16.69 -9.08
C THR A 212 -5.38 15.91 -9.62
N LYS A 213 -5.69 16.08 -10.90
CA LYS A 213 -6.80 15.38 -11.58
C LYS A 213 -6.37 14.90 -12.95
N TRP A 214 -6.80 13.69 -13.28
CA TRP A 214 -6.54 13.04 -14.55
C TRP A 214 -7.83 12.44 -15.11
N GLU A 215 -7.94 12.43 -16.43
CA GLU A 215 -8.90 11.62 -17.15
C GLU A 215 -8.21 10.31 -17.52
N ILE A 216 -8.75 9.15 -17.16
CA ILE A 216 -8.14 7.85 -17.49
C ILE A 216 -9.12 6.93 -18.22
N THR A 217 -8.60 6.09 -19.11
CA THR A 217 -9.36 5.03 -19.80
C THR A 217 -9.44 3.75 -18.96
N GLU A 218 -10.26 2.80 -19.42
CA GLU A 218 -10.14 1.41 -18.97
C GLU A 218 -8.79 0.78 -19.35
N SER A 219 -8.43 -0.33 -18.68
CA SER A 219 -7.23 -1.12 -18.97
C SER A 219 -7.40 -1.95 -20.24
N LYS A 220 -6.34 -2.03 -21.04
CA LYS A 220 -6.25 -2.96 -22.18
C LYS A 220 -4.91 -3.70 -22.17
N PRO A 221 -4.86 -4.96 -22.62
CA PRO A 221 -3.59 -5.64 -22.84
C PRO A 221 -2.69 -4.83 -23.77
N TYR A 222 -1.41 -4.68 -23.42
CA TYR A 222 -0.47 -3.91 -24.21
C TYR A 222 0.03 -4.70 -25.42
N LYS A 223 -0.12 -4.09 -26.60
CA LYS A 223 0.51 -4.51 -27.85
C LYS A 223 1.02 -3.28 -28.57
N ALA A 224 2.31 -3.27 -28.92
CA ALA A 224 2.99 -2.06 -29.39
C ALA A 224 2.37 -1.51 -30.69
N GLU A 225 1.91 -2.40 -31.55
CA GLU A 225 1.27 -2.14 -32.83
C GLU A 225 -0.16 -1.60 -32.72
N GLU A 226 -0.79 -1.63 -31.54
CA GLU A 226 -2.15 -1.12 -31.33
C GLU A 226 -2.17 0.30 -30.74
N ILE A 227 -1.00 0.85 -30.37
CA ILE A 227 -0.88 2.17 -29.76
C ILE A 227 -0.86 3.27 -30.82
N HIS A 228 -2.07 3.70 -31.20
CA HIS A 228 -2.31 4.79 -32.14
C HIS A 228 -3.08 5.92 -31.47
N TYR A 229 -2.65 7.17 -31.70
CA TYR A 229 -3.26 8.35 -31.08
C TYR A 229 -4.75 8.49 -31.42
N GLU A 230 -5.12 8.13 -32.65
CA GLU A 230 -6.50 8.18 -33.15
C GLU A 230 -7.45 7.28 -32.35
N ASN A 231 -6.92 6.24 -31.69
CA ASN A 231 -7.71 5.39 -30.81
C ASN A 231 -8.03 6.10 -29.50
N PHE A 232 -7.13 6.94 -28.97
CA PHE A 232 -7.31 7.64 -27.70
C PHE A 232 -8.52 8.58 -27.74
N LEU A 233 -8.87 9.09 -28.93
CA LEU A 233 -10.01 9.98 -29.16
C LEU A 233 -11.37 9.26 -29.15
N LYS A 234 -11.36 7.92 -29.23
CA LYS A 234 -12.56 7.07 -29.26
C LYS A 234 -12.81 6.37 -27.93
N GLU A 235 -11.87 6.48 -26.99
CA GLU A 235 -11.99 5.88 -25.67
C GLU A 235 -12.97 6.66 -24.80
N GLU A 236 -13.58 5.96 -23.86
CA GLU A 236 -14.30 6.57 -22.76
C GLU A 236 -13.31 6.87 -21.61
N TYR A 237 -13.45 8.05 -21.02
CA TYR A 237 -12.61 8.50 -19.91
C TYR A 237 -13.43 8.70 -18.65
N ILE A 238 -12.86 8.32 -17.52
CA ILE A 238 -13.34 8.69 -16.20
C ILE A 238 -12.39 9.72 -15.57
N THR A 239 -12.94 10.70 -14.83
CA THR A 239 -12.12 11.64 -14.07
C THR A 239 -11.78 11.06 -12.70
N VAL A 240 -10.50 11.07 -12.37
CA VAL A 240 -9.95 10.58 -11.10
C VAL A 240 -9.04 11.61 -10.45
N ALA A 241 -8.87 11.51 -9.13
CA ALA A 241 -8.00 12.39 -8.36
C ALA A 241 -6.72 11.67 -7.93
N THR A 242 -5.64 12.44 -7.80
CA THR A 242 -4.40 11.99 -7.17
C THR A 242 -4.55 11.91 -5.66
N GLU A 243 -3.59 11.25 -5.00
CA GLU A 243 -3.32 11.47 -3.59
C GLU A 243 -2.84 12.92 -3.35
N ALA A 244 -2.81 13.34 -2.08
CA ALA A 244 -2.31 14.67 -1.69
C ALA A 244 -0.86 14.92 -2.13
N THR A 245 -0.08 13.86 -2.32
CA THR A 245 1.30 13.90 -2.83
C THR A 245 1.40 14.17 -4.33
N GLY A 246 0.28 14.13 -5.07
CA GLY A 246 0.25 14.19 -6.53
C GLY A 246 0.35 12.83 -7.23
N LEU A 247 0.59 11.75 -6.48
CA LEU A 247 0.59 10.40 -7.05
C LEU A 247 -0.82 10.01 -7.51
N LEU A 248 -0.95 9.56 -8.76
CA LEU A 248 -2.13 8.86 -9.27
C LEU A 248 -1.91 7.35 -9.13
N PRO A 249 -2.52 6.67 -8.14
CA PRO A 249 -2.50 5.22 -8.04
C PRO A 249 -3.55 4.62 -8.98
N ILE A 250 -3.16 4.33 -10.23
CA ILE A 250 -4.06 3.83 -11.28
C ILE A 250 -4.76 2.54 -10.84
N SER A 251 -4.03 1.62 -10.16
CA SER A 251 -4.58 0.35 -9.67
C SER A 251 -5.77 0.50 -8.72
N LYS A 252 -5.94 1.66 -8.08
CA LYS A 252 -7.10 1.98 -7.23
C LYS A 252 -8.40 2.11 -8.03
N TYR A 253 -8.29 2.57 -9.27
CA TYR A 253 -9.44 2.88 -10.12
C TYR A 253 -9.66 1.83 -11.20
N ILE A 254 -8.57 1.23 -11.69
CA ILE A 254 -8.58 0.35 -12.85
C ILE A 254 -8.00 -1.01 -12.47
N LYS A 255 -8.69 -2.07 -12.86
CA LYS A 255 -8.22 -3.45 -12.72
C LYS A 255 -7.49 -3.90 -13.99
N LYS A 256 -6.30 -4.49 -13.81
CA LYS A 256 -5.56 -5.16 -14.89
C LYS A 256 -6.19 -6.50 -15.29
N SER A 257 -5.90 -6.93 -16.51
CA SER A 257 -6.25 -8.25 -17.04
C SER A 257 -5.65 -9.40 -16.21
N SER A 258 -4.48 -9.17 -15.62
CA SER A 258 -3.78 -10.09 -14.72
C SER A 258 -3.16 -9.34 -13.54
N SER A 259 -3.05 -10.02 -12.40
CA SER A 259 -2.50 -9.48 -11.15
C SER A 259 -1.83 -10.60 -10.36
N GLY A 260 -0.94 -10.24 -9.43
CA GLY A 260 -0.26 -11.20 -8.57
C GLY A 260 1.17 -11.51 -9.00
N ASN A 261 1.44 -12.73 -9.49
CA ASN A 261 2.82 -13.16 -9.75
C ASN A 261 3.41 -12.44 -10.97
N PHE A 262 4.42 -11.59 -10.71
CA PHE A 262 5.15 -10.85 -11.74
C PHE A 262 5.54 -11.70 -12.95
N GLU A 263 6.04 -12.93 -12.77
CA GLU A 263 6.54 -13.74 -13.89
C GLU A 263 5.41 -14.25 -14.80
N GLN A 264 4.16 -14.27 -14.32
CA GLN A 264 2.98 -14.77 -15.05
C GLN A 264 2.11 -13.65 -15.62
N ASN A 265 2.29 -12.41 -15.16
CA ASN A 265 1.47 -11.29 -15.60
C ASN A 265 1.81 -10.85 -17.03
N GLY A 266 0.78 -10.47 -17.77
CA GLY A 266 0.89 -9.66 -18.99
C GLY A 266 1.16 -8.19 -18.65
N GLU A 267 1.56 -7.43 -19.66
CA GLU A 267 1.56 -5.96 -19.58
C GLU A 267 0.19 -5.44 -20.01
N ASP A 268 -0.37 -4.54 -19.21
CA ASP A 268 -1.58 -3.78 -19.53
C ASP A 268 -1.21 -2.31 -19.70
N TYR A 269 -2.07 -1.52 -20.37
CA TYR A 269 -1.94 -0.07 -20.47
C TYR A 269 -3.27 0.65 -20.23
N ILE A 270 -3.17 1.91 -19.81
CA ILE A 270 -4.23 2.92 -19.83
C ILE A 270 -3.70 4.17 -20.53
N VAL A 271 -4.60 5.04 -20.95
CA VAL A 271 -4.26 6.41 -21.34
C VAL A 271 -4.72 7.36 -20.24
N ALA A 272 -3.77 8.04 -19.60
CA ALA A 272 -4.05 9.16 -18.70
C ALA A 272 -3.94 10.47 -19.47
N SER A 273 -4.92 11.34 -19.34
CA SER A 273 -5.00 12.60 -20.06
C SER A 273 -5.25 13.78 -19.13
N THR A 274 -4.69 14.92 -19.51
CA THR A 274 -4.96 16.21 -18.87
C THR A 274 -4.85 17.34 -19.89
N THR A 275 -5.59 18.41 -19.63
CA THR A 275 -5.73 19.56 -20.52
C THR A 275 -5.03 20.76 -19.91
N VAL A 276 -4.20 21.43 -20.69
CA VAL A 276 -3.44 22.62 -20.29
C VAL A 276 -3.87 23.80 -21.16
N HIS A 277 -4.29 24.89 -20.53
CA HIS A 277 -4.53 26.15 -21.23
C HIS A 277 -3.27 27.01 -21.23
N SER A 278 -2.97 27.62 -22.38
CA SER A 278 -1.87 28.57 -22.54
C SER A 278 -2.35 29.85 -23.22
N ASP A 279 -2.00 31.01 -22.67
CA ASP A 279 -2.39 32.31 -23.24
C ASP A 279 -1.56 32.68 -24.49
N ASN A 280 -0.40 32.05 -24.65
CA ASN A 280 0.58 32.32 -25.70
C ASN A 280 1.22 31.02 -26.22
N ASP A 281 1.96 31.10 -27.31
CA ASP A 281 2.93 30.05 -27.63
C ASP A 281 4.07 30.14 -26.60
N GLU A 282 4.23 29.12 -25.77
CA GLU A 282 5.19 29.10 -24.67
C GLU A 282 5.79 27.71 -24.45
N THR A 283 6.90 27.65 -23.72
CA THR A 283 7.48 26.37 -23.31
C THR A 283 7.34 26.23 -21.80
N LYS A 284 6.68 25.17 -21.35
CA LYS A 284 6.57 24.82 -19.92
C LYS A 284 7.36 23.57 -19.58
N LEU A 285 7.84 23.48 -18.35
CA LEU A 285 8.56 22.31 -17.87
C LEU A 285 7.55 21.29 -17.32
N PHE A 286 7.53 20.10 -17.90
CA PHE A 286 6.75 18.98 -17.41
C PHE A 286 7.67 18.03 -16.65
N SER A 287 7.57 18.05 -15.33
CA SER A 287 8.27 17.13 -14.43
C SER A 287 7.34 15.97 -14.10
N PHE A 288 7.79 14.72 -14.29
CA PHE A 288 6.93 13.55 -14.16
C PHE A 288 7.71 12.26 -13.91
N ASP A 289 7.01 11.24 -13.45
CA ASP A 289 7.52 9.87 -13.37
C ASP A 289 6.36 8.86 -13.37
N TYR A 290 6.65 7.59 -13.61
CA TYR A 290 5.65 6.59 -14.01
C TYR A 290 6.04 5.17 -13.58
N SER A 291 5.03 4.32 -13.41
CA SER A 291 5.27 2.88 -13.28
C SER A 291 5.67 2.28 -14.62
N ASP A 292 6.58 1.31 -14.56
CA ASP A 292 7.02 0.44 -15.63
C ASP A 292 7.37 1.12 -16.95
N ARG A 293 6.41 1.48 -17.81
CA ARG A 293 6.72 2.13 -19.10
C ARG A 293 5.72 3.24 -19.41
N ILE A 294 6.18 4.21 -20.20
CA ILE A 294 5.33 5.33 -20.64
C ILE A 294 5.59 5.72 -22.08
N ILE A 295 4.56 6.24 -22.74
CA ILE A 295 4.68 7.10 -23.92
C ILE A 295 3.93 8.40 -23.65
N VAL A 296 4.60 9.54 -23.79
CA VAL A 296 3.97 10.86 -23.62
C VAL A 296 3.70 11.47 -24.99
N TYR A 297 2.47 11.94 -25.18
CA TYR A 297 2.01 12.66 -26.36
C TYR A 297 1.64 14.10 -25.96
N LEU A 298 2.02 15.06 -26.80
CA LEU A 298 1.54 16.43 -26.75
C LEU A 298 0.80 16.72 -28.06
N ASN A 299 -0.49 17.08 -27.97
CA ASN A 299 -1.33 17.42 -29.12
C ASN A 299 -1.29 16.34 -30.22
N GLY A 300 -1.33 15.06 -29.83
CA GLY A 300 -1.31 13.91 -30.73
C GLY A 300 0.05 13.46 -31.24
N LYS A 301 1.13 14.19 -30.93
CA LYS A 301 2.49 13.80 -31.29
C LYS A 301 3.20 13.14 -30.12
N ALA A 302 3.73 11.93 -30.30
CA ALA A 302 4.60 11.30 -29.33
C ALA A 302 5.90 12.11 -29.18
N ILE A 303 6.23 12.48 -27.94
CA ILE A 303 7.41 13.31 -27.62
C ILE A 303 8.39 12.61 -26.67
N PHE A 304 7.97 11.52 -26.02
CA PHE A 304 8.83 10.76 -25.11
C PHE A 304 8.39 9.30 -25.02
N LYS A 305 9.37 8.41 -24.86
CA LYS A 305 9.16 7.01 -24.46
C LYS A 305 10.13 6.68 -23.32
N GLY A 306 9.62 5.99 -22.31
CA GLY A 306 10.36 5.70 -21.10
C GLY A 306 10.17 4.27 -20.59
N ASN A 307 11.17 3.77 -19.86
CA ASN A 307 11.16 2.45 -19.23
C ASN A 307 11.78 2.54 -17.81
N ASN A 308 10.91 2.47 -16.83
CA ASN A 308 11.16 2.41 -15.39
C ASN A 308 10.84 1.01 -14.81
N ALA A 309 10.72 -0.03 -15.64
CA ALA A 309 10.19 -1.31 -15.18
C ALA A 309 11.05 -2.01 -14.14
N PHE A 310 10.39 -2.77 -13.26
CA PHE A 310 11.08 -3.61 -12.29
C PHE A 310 12.12 -4.49 -13.00
N ARG A 311 13.37 -4.45 -12.52
CA ARG A 311 14.55 -5.10 -13.12
C ARG A 311 15.00 -4.62 -14.51
N ALA A 312 14.42 -3.56 -15.07
CA ALA A 312 14.80 -3.03 -16.38
C ALA A 312 16.28 -2.60 -16.46
N LYS A 313 16.87 -2.18 -15.34
CA LYS A 313 18.28 -1.78 -15.22
C LYS A 313 19.12 -2.77 -14.38
N GLY A 314 18.69 -4.04 -14.32
CA GLY A 314 19.34 -5.11 -13.55
C GLY A 314 18.51 -5.59 -12.36
N ILE A 315 18.87 -6.74 -11.78
CA ILE A 315 18.04 -7.51 -10.84
C ILE A 315 17.66 -6.77 -9.53
N GLN A 316 18.36 -5.68 -9.20
CA GLN A 316 18.10 -4.86 -8.01
C GLN A 316 17.30 -3.59 -8.32
N TYR A 317 17.06 -3.27 -9.59
CA TYR A 317 16.32 -2.06 -9.96
C TYR A 317 14.85 -2.21 -9.59
N MET A 318 14.37 -1.33 -8.71
CA MET A 318 13.04 -1.43 -8.12
C MET A 318 11.96 -0.71 -8.91
N GLY A 319 12.29 0.27 -9.76
CA GLY A 319 11.29 1.05 -10.50
C GLY A 319 10.44 1.96 -9.62
N HIS A 320 11.00 2.49 -8.52
CA HIS A 320 10.31 3.50 -7.72
C HIS A 320 10.04 4.77 -8.53
N ILE A 321 9.00 5.50 -8.15
CA ILE A 321 8.58 6.75 -8.78
C ILE A 321 9.02 7.95 -7.92
N ASP A 322 9.50 9.03 -8.55
CA ASP A 322 9.78 10.32 -7.91
C ASP A 322 9.46 11.47 -8.88
N ILE A 323 8.70 12.47 -8.41
CA ILE A 323 8.23 13.60 -9.23
C ILE A 323 9.34 14.38 -9.96
N ASN A 324 10.58 14.31 -9.48
CA ASN A 324 11.71 15.04 -10.05
C ASN A 324 12.60 14.19 -10.98
N THR A 325 12.26 12.92 -11.23
CA THR A 325 13.10 11.99 -12.03
C THR A 325 13.17 12.37 -13.50
N ASN A 326 12.03 12.57 -14.18
CA ASN A 326 11.98 12.86 -15.60
C ASN A 326 11.48 14.29 -15.86
N LYS A 327 12.01 14.91 -16.90
CA LYS A 327 11.69 16.29 -17.29
C LYS A 327 11.57 16.40 -18.80
N LEU A 328 10.53 17.07 -19.27
CA LEU A 328 10.30 17.40 -20.68
C LEU A 328 9.92 18.86 -20.82
N TYR A 329 10.53 19.56 -21.77
CA TYR A 329 10.08 20.89 -22.18
C TYR A 329 8.94 20.74 -23.18
N LEU A 330 7.73 21.16 -22.81
CA LEU A 330 6.54 21.07 -23.65
C LEU A 330 6.36 22.39 -24.43
N PRO A 331 6.48 22.37 -25.77
CA PRO A 331 6.20 23.54 -26.60
C PRO A 331 4.68 23.71 -26.77
N LEU A 332 4.05 24.36 -25.79
CA LEU A 332 2.62 24.63 -25.78
C LEU A 332 2.25 25.66 -26.85
N LYS A 333 1.11 25.45 -27.48
CA LYS A 333 0.47 26.43 -28.38
C LYS A 333 -0.51 27.30 -27.63
N LYS A 334 -0.71 28.53 -28.07
CA LYS A 334 -1.81 29.36 -27.58
C LYS A 334 -3.13 28.60 -27.69
N GLY A 335 -3.91 28.62 -26.61
CA GLY A 335 -5.18 27.90 -26.48
C GLY A 335 -5.04 26.58 -25.72
N VAL A 336 -5.78 25.57 -26.16
CA VAL A 336 -5.90 24.27 -25.49
C VAL A 336 -4.82 23.32 -25.98
N ASN A 337 -4.05 22.76 -25.04
CA ASN A 337 -3.10 21.69 -25.28
C ASN A 337 -3.54 20.44 -24.52
N LYS A 338 -3.38 19.27 -25.16
CA LYS A 338 -3.75 17.98 -24.57
C LYS A 338 -2.49 17.14 -24.38
N ILE A 339 -2.26 16.73 -23.14
CA ILE A 339 -1.22 15.77 -22.79
C ILE A 339 -1.88 14.41 -22.64
N HIS A 340 -1.32 13.38 -23.29
CA HIS A 340 -1.69 11.99 -23.04
C HIS A 340 -0.46 11.21 -22.61
N CYS A 341 -0.61 10.42 -21.57
CA CYS A 341 0.37 9.51 -21.02
C CYS A 341 -0.16 8.09 -21.18
N VAL A 342 0.37 7.33 -22.13
CA VAL A 342 0.12 5.90 -22.22
C VAL A 342 1.00 5.23 -21.18
N VAL A 343 0.42 4.84 -20.04
CA VAL A 343 1.16 4.24 -18.92
C VAL A 343 0.93 2.74 -18.97
N MET A 344 2.00 1.95 -18.94
CA MET A 344 1.97 0.50 -19.04
C MET A 344 2.52 -0.11 -17.76
N ASP A 345 1.93 -1.20 -17.29
CA ASP A 345 2.31 -1.87 -16.05
C ASP A 345 2.19 -3.39 -16.16
N LYS A 346 3.18 -4.09 -15.61
CA LYS A 346 3.19 -5.54 -15.48
C LYS A 346 2.84 -5.97 -14.06
N ALA A 347 3.54 -5.47 -13.05
CA ALA A 347 3.21 -5.72 -11.65
C ALA A 347 3.88 -4.74 -10.70
N ASN A 348 3.49 -4.82 -9.41
CA ASN A 348 4.11 -4.15 -8.26
C ASN A 348 3.72 -2.68 -8.04
N GLY A 349 2.83 -2.14 -8.88
CA GLY A 349 2.05 -0.95 -8.61
C GLY A 349 1.94 -0.05 -9.82
N TRP A 350 0.72 0.26 -10.25
CA TRP A 350 0.50 1.07 -11.44
C TRP A 350 0.25 2.53 -11.08
N GLY A 351 1.13 3.44 -11.47
CA GLY A 351 0.99 4.84 -11.12
C GLY A 351 1.65 5.84 -12.06
N LEU A 352 1.26 7.11 -11.88
CA LEU A 352 1.74 8.28 -12.60
C LEU A 352 1.82 9.45 -11.61
N ILE A 353 2.84 10.29 -11.72
CA ILE A 353 2.91 11.56 -11.00
C ILE A 353 3.43 12.62 -11.96
N ALA A 354 2.86 13.82 -11.94
CA ALA A 354 3.36 14.91 -12.75
C ALA A 354 3.02 16.30 -12.20
N LYS A 355 3.84 17.27 -12.58
CA LYS A 355 3.59 18.70 -12.42
C LYS A 355 3.99 19.48 -13.67
N LEU A 356 3.37 20.63 -13.84
CA LEU A 356 3.64 21.56 -14.94
C LEU A 356 4.07 22.91 -14.39
N GLU A 357 5.31 23.29 -14.72
CA GLU A 357 6.03 24.46 -14.18
C GLU A 357 6.25 25.54 -15.23
#